data_AF-A0A0J6WSP0-F1
#
_entry.id   AF-A0A0J6WSP0-F1
#
_cell.length_a   1.000
_cell.length_b   1.000
_cell.length_c   1.000
_cell.angle_alpha   90.00
_cell.angle_beta   90.00
_cell.angle_gamma   90.00
#
_symmetry.space_group_name_H-M   'P 1'
#
loop_
_entity.id
_entity.type
_entity.pdbx_description
1 polymer ?
#
loop_
_entity_poly.entity_id
_entity_poly.type
_entity_poly.pdbx_seq_one_letter_code
_entity_poly.pdbx_strand_id
1 'polypeptide(L)' 'MHQEVVNNLESIQGALLRMNRSIQSEGTFGIMKNNRWYKRIVRKGMEQVRLEIFLVSIGHNLYKYHNKRLRLKKAA' A
#
# COMPACT_ATOMS: atom_id res chain seq x y z
N MET A 1 18.03 -16.39 9.48
CA MET A 1 17.65 -15.78 8.19
C MET A 1 18.70 -16.21 7.17
N HIS A 2 18.33 -16.70 5.99
CA HIS A 2 19.31 -17.22 5.02
C HIS A 2 20.17 -16.10 4.44
N GLN A 3 21.49 -16.23 4.52
CA GLN A 3 22.46 -15.22 4.06
C GLN A 3 22.23 -14.84 2.58
N GLU A 4 21.88 -15.82 1.76
CA GLU A 4 21.55 -15.65 0.35
C GLU A 4 20.39 -14.65 0.12
N VAL A 5 19.35 -14.71 0.96
CA VAL A 5 18.19 -13.81 0.84
C VAL A 5 18.59 -12.37 1.13
N VAL A 6 19.44 -12.16 2.14
CA VAL A 6 19.96 -10.83 2.48
C VAL A 6 20.79 -10.28 1.33
N ASN A 7 21.72 -11.08 0.81
CA ASN A 7 22.56 -10.69 -0.33
C ASN A 7 21.71 -10.35 -1.57
N ASN A 8 20.68 -11.14 -1.86
CA ASN A 8 19.76 -10.89 -2.98
C ASN A 8 18.97 -9.59 -2.79
N LEU A 9 18.55 -9.28 -1.56
CA LEU A 9 17.87 -8.03 -1.25
C LEU A 9 18.83 -6.83 -1.32
N GLU A 10 20.07 -6.96 -0.87
CA GLU A 10 21.04 -5.84 -0.88
C GLU A 10 21.63 -5.58 -2.26
N SER A 11 21.54 -6.54 -3.18
CA SER A 11 21.94 -6.35 -4.58
C SER A 11 21.18 -5.21 -5.28
N ILE A 12 21.81 -4.63 -6.31
CA ILE A 12 21.21 -3.60 -7.17
C ILE A 12 19.89 -4.09 -7.78
N GLN A 13 19.88 -5.34 -8.26
CA GLN A 13 18.68 -5.98 -8.81
C GLN A 13 17.58 -6.11 -7.75
N GLY A 14 17.93 -6.51 -6.53
CA GLY A 14 17.01 -6.58 -5.40
C GLY A 14 16.40 -5.23 -5.03
N ALA A 15 17.19 -4.16 -5.05
CA ALA A 15 16.72 -2.80 -4.83
C ALA A 15 15.72 -2.36 -5.90
N LEU A 16 16.00 -2.61 -7.18
CA LEU A 16 15.10 -2.31 -8.30
C LEU A 16 13.76 -3.06 -8.18
N LEU A 17 13.81 -4.35 -7.85
CA LEU A 17 12.60 -5.16 -7.66
C LEU A 17 11.73 -4.65 -6.50
N ARG A 18 12.35 -4.23 -5.38
CA ARG A 18 11.61 -3.62 -4.26
C ARG A 18 10.95 -2.31 -4.65
N MET A 19 11.64 -1.47 -5.42
CA MET A 19 11.08 -0.23 -5.92
C MET A 19 9.86 -0.50 -6.81
N ASN A 20 9.99 -1.42 -7.77
CA ASN A 20 8.87 -1.82 -8.65
C ASN A 20 7.68 -2.35 -7.84
N ARG A 21 7.93 -3.18 -6.82
CA ARG A 21 6.87 -3.70 -5.94
C ARG A 21 6.18 -2.60 -5.14
N SER A 22 6.88 -1.52 -4.81
CA SER A 22 6.29 -0.39 -4.08
C SER A 22 5.34 0.48 -4.94
N ILE A 23 5.49 0.41 -6.27
CA ILE A 23 4.69 1.16 -7.25
C ILE A 23 3.40 0.40 -7.62
N GLN A 24 3.42 -0.93 -7.52
CA GLN A 24 2.29 -1.78 -7.91
C GLN A 24 1.01 -1.48 -7.12
N SER A 25 -0.12 -1.43 -7.83
CA SER A 25 -1.45 -1.21 -7.25
C SER A 25 -1.99 -2.42 -6.49
N GLU A 26 -1.52 -3.64 -6.84
CA GLU A 26 -1.93 -4.91 -6.24
C GLU A 26 -1.76 -4.95 -4.72
N GLY A 27 -0.63 -4.43 -4.22
CA GLY A 27 -0.38 -4.35 -2.78
C GLY A 27 -1.44 -3.50 -2.06
N THR A 28 -1.85 -2.39 -2.68
CA THR A 28 -2.90 -1.51 -2.16
C THR A 28 -4.26 -2.20 -2.18
N PHE A 29 -4.59 -2.93 -3.25
CA PHE A 29 -5.83 -3.72 -3.31
C PHE A 29 -5.88 -4.82 -2.25
N GLY A 30 -4.77 -5.51 -2.00
CA GLY A 30 -4.68 -6.52 -0.94
C GLY A 30 -4.96 -5.91 0.45
N ILE A 31 -4.37 -4.75 0.74
CA ILE A 31 -4.62 -4.03 2.01
C ILE A 31 -6.08 -3.59 2.11
N MET A 32 -6.64 -2.99 1.06
CA MET A 32 -8.03 -2.52 1.10
C MET A 32 -9.02 -3.67 1.28
N LYS A 33 -8.88 -4.75 0.52
CA LYS A 33 -9.83 -5.86 0.54
C LYS A 33 -9.71 -6.70 1.81
N ASN A 34 -8.50 -7.11 2.19
CA ASN A 34 -8.29 -8.03 3.32
C ASN A 34 -8.12 -7.28 4.65
N ASN A 35 -7.23 -6.28 4.71
CA ASN A 35 -6.89 -5.63 5.99
C ASN A 35 -7.92 -4.57 6.40
N ARG A 36 -8.69 -4.03 5.45
CA ARG A 36 -9.70 -2.98 5.68
C ARG A 36 -11.13 -3.43 5.40
N TRP A 37 -11.33 -4.70 5.04
CA TRP A 37 -12.64 -5.30 4.81
C TRP A 37 -13.48 -4.59 3.74
N TYR A 38 -12.83 -3.85 2.82
CA TYR A 38 -13.50 -3.24 1.68
C TYR A 38 -13.73 -4.30 0.60
N LYS A 39 -14.77 -5.13 0.81
CA LYS A 39 -15.04 -6.33 0.00
C LYS A 39 -15.60 -6.02 -1.39
N ARG A 40 -16.49 -5.02 -1.48
CA ARG A 40 -17.18 -4.63 -2.71
C ARG A 40 -17.61 -3.17 -2.66
N ILE A 41 -17.77 -2.58 -3.84
CA ILE A 41 -18.39 -1.27 -4.00
C ILE A 41 -19.87 -1.39 -3.61
N VAL A 42 -20.35 -0.46 -2.78
CA VAL A 42 -21.74 -0.50 -2.28
C VAL A 42 -22.66 0.47 -3.02
N ARG A 43 -22.11 1.54 -3.60
CA ARG A 43 -22.89 2.54 -4.34
C ARG A 43 -23.22 2.09 -5.76
N LYS A 44 -24.32 2.64 -6.29
CA LYS A 44 -24.80 2.43 -7.67
C LYS A 44 -24.72 3.74 -8.44
N GLY A 45 -24.50 3.64 -9.76
CA GLY A 45 -24.30 4.80 -10.63
C GLY A 45 -22.83 5.23 -10.70
N MET A 46 -22.37 5.59 -11.90
CA MET A 46 -20.93 5.82 -12.16
C MET A 46 -20.34 6.92 -11.28
N GLU A 47 -21.07 8.03 -11.09
CA GLU A 47 -20.60 9.15 -10.27
C GLU A 47 -20.44 8.78 -8.79
N GLN A 48 -21.41 8.04 -8.25
CA GLN A 48 -21.39 7.60 -6.87
C GLN A 48 -20.31 6.54 -6.63
N VAL A 49 -20.07 5.65 -7.60
CA VAL A 49 -18.98 4.68 -7.60
C VAL A 49 -17.62 5.38 -7.62
N ARG A 50 -17.42 6.38 -8.50
CA ARG A 50 -16.20 7.21 -8.52
C ARG A 50 -15.96 7.86 -7.16
N LEU A 51 -16.99 8.48 -6.59
CA LEU A 51 -16.91 9.10 -5.27
C LEU A 51 -16.48 8.13 -4.18
N GLU A 52 -17.03 6.90 -4.17
CA GLU A 52 -16.63 5.87 -3.20
C GLU A 52 -15.16 5.50 -3.33
N ILE A 53 -14.70 5.24 -4.57
CA ILE A 53 -13.31 4.88 -4.84
C ILE A 53 -12.37 6.01 -4.42
N PHE A 54 -12.71 7.27 -4.70
CA PHE A 54 -11.89 8.42 -4.31
C PHE A 54 -11.81 8.57 -2.79
N LEU A 55 -12.93 8.48 -2.08
CA LEU A 55 -12.95 8.57 -0.62
C LEU A 55 -12.10 7.48 0.04
N VAL A 56 -12.24 6.23 -0.41
CA VAL A 56 -11.44 5.11 0.10
C VAL A 56 -9.95 5.32 -0.18
N SER A 57 -9.61 5.80 -1.38
CA SER A 57 -8.22 6.07 -1.79
C SER A 57 -7.58 7.18 -0.97
N ILE A 58 -8.31 8.28 -0.73
CA ILE A 58 -7.85 9.39 0.11
C ILE A 58 -7.63 8.91 1.55
N GLY A 59 -8.59 8.17 2.12
CA GLY A 59 -8.47 7.60 3.47
C GLY A 59 -7.26 6.67 3.60
N HIS A 60 -7.01 5.83 2.60
CA HIS A 60 -5.83 4.97 2.56
C HIS A 60 -4.52 5.77 2.56
N ASN A 61 -4.43 6.82 1.74
CA ASN A 61 -3.23 7.66 1.63
C ASN A 61 -2.95 8.43 2.93
N LEU A 62 -3.98 9.01 3.54
CA LEU A 62 -3.88 9.71 4.83
C LEU A 62 -3.40 8.77 5.94
N TYR A 63 -3.96 7.56 6.02
CA TYR A 63 -3.54 6.55 7.00
C TYR A 63 -2.06 6.17 6.81
N LYS A 64 -1.63 5.92 5.58
CA LYS A 64 -0.25 5.57 5.24
C LYS A 64 0.72 6.70 5.61
N TYR A 65 0.35 7.94 5.30
CA TYR A 65 1.14 9.13 5.64
C TYR A 65 1.30 9.29 7.15
N HIS A 66 0.19 9.20 7.90
CA HIS A 66 0.21 9.33 9.36
C HIS A 66 1.14 8.29 10.01
N ASN A 67 1.00 7.02 9.62
CA ASN A 67 1.85 5.96 10.15
C ASN A 67 3.32 6.12 9.77
N LYS A 68 3.61 6.58 8.55
CA LYS A 68 4.99 6.89 8.15
C LYS A 68 5.58 7.95 9.08
N ARG A 69 4.85 9.03 9.36
CA ARG A 69 5.30 10.07 10.30
C ARG A 69 5.51 9.55 11.71
N LEU A 70 4.60 8.72 12.23
CA LEU A 70 4.75 8.13 13.55
C LEU A 70 6.00 7.24 13.66
N ARG A 71 6.27 6.42 12.64
CA ARG A 71 7.48 5.58 12.61
C ARG A 71 8.76 6.40 12.61
N LEU A 72 8.80 7.48 11.81
CA LEU A 72 9.96 8.39 11.79
C LEU A 72 10.17 9.07 13.14
N LYS A 73 9.10 9.51 13.80
CA LYS A 73 9.17 10.10 15.16
C LYS A 73 9.64 9.11 16.23
N LYS A 74 9.35 7.81 16.08
CA LYS A 74 9.78 6.76 17.03
C LYS A 74 11.22 6.30 16.80
N ALA A 75 11.75 6.50 15.60
CA ALA A 75 13.10 6.08 15.21
C ALA A 75 14.15 7.17 15.42
N ALA A 76 13.71 8.43 15.53
CA ALA A 76 14.50 9.56 15.99
C ALA A 76 14.55 9.56 17.53
#